data_AF-A0A661VSQ4-F1
#
_entry.id   AF-A0A661VSQ4-F1
#
_cell.length_a   1.000
_cell.length_b   1.000
_cell.length_c   1.000
_cell.angle_alpha   90.00
_cell.angle_beta   90.00
_cell.angle_gamma   90.00
#
_symmetry.space_group_name_H-M   'P 1'
#
loop_
_entity.id
_entity.type
_entity.pdbx_description
1 polymer ?
#
loop_
_entity_poly.entity_id
_entity_poly.type
_entity_poly.pdbx_seq_one_letter_code
_entity_poly.pdbx_strand_id
1 'polypeptide(L)' 'MQTIRVTSDLILEVWSECDRPLVKLRSLAQERDGETPAGTVIIWPEEIRHLVAALAEAAGVLAEYEARR' A
#
# COMPACT_ATOMS: atom_id res chain seq x y z
N MET A 1 7.60 -6.05 -14.68
CA MET A 1 6.63 -5.48 -13.71
C MET A 1 5.83 -6.60 -13.05
N GLN A 2 5.65 -6.58 -11.73
CA GLN A 2 4.87 -7.59 -10.99
C GLN A 2 3.77 -6.94 -10.15
N THR A 3 2.58 -7.53 -10.08
CA THR A 3 1.48 -7.07 -9.23
C THR A 3 1.23 -8.07 -8.10
N ILE A 4 1.06 -7.56 -6.88
CA ILE A 4 0.74 -8.32 -5.68
C ILE A 4 -0.60 -7.81 -5.15
N ARG A 5 -1.57 -8.70 -4.98
CA ARG A 5 -2.90 -8.33 -4.46
C ARG A 5 -2.90 -8.36 -2.94
N VAL A 6 -3.33 -7.26 -2.32
CA VAL A 6 -3.45 -7.14 -0.85
C VAL A 6 -4.89 -7.45 -0.42
N THR A 7 -5.88 -6.85 -1.10
CA THR A 7 -7.31 -7.12 -0.89
C THR A 7 -8.06 -7.16 -2.23
N SER A 8 -9.40 -7.25 -2.21
CA SER A 8 -10.21 -7.09 -3.42
C SER A 8 -9.95 -5.77 -4.12
N ASP A 9 -9.65 -4.71 -3.37
CA ASP A 9 -9.59 -3.35 -3.87
C ASP A 9 -8.26 -2.65 -3.56
N LEU A 10 -7.23 -3.38 -3.15
CA LEU A 10 -5.91 -2.84 -2.85
C LEU A 10 -4.83 -3.72 -3.46
N ILE A 11 -3.92 -3.10 -4.22
CA ILE A 11 -2.80 -3.79 -4.88
C ILE A 11 -1.47 -3.06 -4.66
N LEU A 12 -0.40 -3.83 -4.76
CA LEU A 12 0.98 -3.35 -4.86
C LEU A 12 1.52 -3.67 -6.26
N GLU A 13 2.16 -2.70 -6.91
CA GLU A 13 2.84 -2.88 -8.18
C GLU A 13 4.34 -2.68 -7.98
N VAL A 14 5.13 -3.69 -8.33
CA VAL A 14 6.60 -3.68 -8.25
C VAL A 14 7.17 -3.40 -9.63
N TRP A 15 7.93 -2.32 -9.72
CA TRP A 15 8.58 -1.84 -10.92
C TRP A 15 10.08 -2.03 -10.74
N SER A 16 10.61 -3.15 -11.21
CA SER A 16 12.00 -3.57 -11.02
C SER A 16 12.90 -3.38 -12.25
N GLU A 17 12.32 -3.08 -13.41
CA GLU A 17 13.01 -2.96 -14.71
C GLU A 17 13.35 -1.50 -15.08
N CYS A 18 13.33 -0.60 -14.11
CA CYS A 18 13.62 0.82 -14.29
C CYS A 18 14.90 1.23 -13.53
N ASP A 19 15.54 2.32 -13.98
CA ASP A 19 16.81 2.83 -13.43
C ASP A 19 16.78 3.03 -11.91
N ARG A 20 15.59 3.33 -11.37
CA ARG A 20 15.32 3.34 -9.94
C ARG A 20 14.09 2.47 -9.67
N PRO A 21 14.25 1.25 -9.13
CA PRO A 21 13.12 0.39 -8.84
C PRO A 21 12.22 1.04 -7.78
N LEU A 22 10.92 0.75 -7.83
CA LEU A 22 9.94 1.29 -6.88
C LEU A 22 8.74 0.36 -6.70
N VAL A 23 7.99 0.62 -5.64
CA VAL A 23 6.70 -0.03 -5.38
C VAL A 23 5.60 1.04 -5.41
N LYS A 24 4.45 0.73 -6.01
CA LYS A 24 3.26 1.58 -5.95
C LYS A 24 2.16 0.86 -5.18
N LEU A 25 1.56 1.54 -4.20
CA LEU A 25 0.32 1.11 -3.56
C LEU A 25 -0.85 1.81 -4.25
N ARG A 26 -1.85 1.04 -4.69
CA ARG A 26 -3.02 1.57 -5.43
C ARG A 26 -4.33 0.97 -4.93
N SER A 27 -5.31 1.83 -4.67
CA SER A 27 -6.70 1.44 -4.37
C SER A 27 -7.53 1.35 -5.65
N LEU A 28 -8.16 0.19 -5.89
CA LEU A 28 -9.03 -0.07 -7.05
C LEU A 28 -10.48 0.36 -6.81
N ALA A 29 -10.91 0.52 -5.55
CA ALA A 29 -12.26 0.97 -5.23
C ALA A 29 -12.48 2.41 -5.72
N GLN A 30 -11.46 3.27 -5.60
CA GLN A 30 -11.51 4.67 -6.00
C GLN A 30 -11.62 4.85 -7.52
N GLU A 31 -11.16 3.90 -8.33
CA GLU A 31 -11.27 3.97 -9.79
C GLU A 31 -12.72 3.77 -10.28
N ARG A 32 -13.58 3.16 -9.46
CA ARG A 32 -14.98 2.90 -9.81
C ARG A 32 -15.88 4.12 -9.65
N ASP A 33 -15.50 5.07 -8.81
CA ASP A 33 -16.33 6.23 -8.47
C ASP A 33 -16.08 7.45 -9.37
N GLY A 34 -15.14 7.37 -10.33
CA GLY A 34 -14.93 8.38 -11.36
C GLY A 34 -14.30 9.71 -10.88
N GLU A 35 -14.05 9.87 -9.58
CA GLU A 35 -13.30 11.00 -9.02
C GLU A 35 -11.81 10.67 -8.89
N THR A 36 -10.96 11.65 -9.30
CA THR A 36 -9.51 11.84 -9.13
C THR A 36 -8.61 10.57 -9.11
N PRO A 37 -7.55 10.47 -9.93
CA PRO A 37 -6.72 9.25 -10.02
C PRO A 37 -6.28 8.75 -8.65
N ALA A 38 -6.33 7.42 -8.49
CA ALA A 38 -6.09 6.69 -7.24
C ALA A 38 -5.02 7.33 -6.37
N GLY A 39 -5.28 7.42 -5.06
CA GLY A 39 -4.26 7.76 -4.07
C GLY A 39 -3.08 6.79 -4.19
N THR A 40 -2.12 7.15 -5.05
CA THR A 40 -1.02 6.29 -5.44
C THR A 40 0.15 6.68 -4.57
N VAL A 41 0.53 5.79 -3.67
CA VAL A 41 1.72 6.00 -2.85
C VAL A 41 2.87 5.32 -3.57
N ILE A 42 3.85 6.13 -3.99
CA ILE A 42 5.14 5.62 -4.45
C ILE A 42 5.99 5.36 -3.22
N ILE A 43 6.51 4.15 -3.12
CA ILE A 43 7.36 3.69 -2.04
C ILE A 43 8.70 3.31 -2.67
N TRP A 44 9.75 4.01 -2.27
CA TRP A 44 11.09 3.70 -2.73
C TRP A 44 11.62 2.43 -2.01
N PRO A 45 12.52 1.65 -2.62
CA PRO A 45 13.03 0.41 -2.04
C PRO A 45 13.60 0.58 -0.63
N GLU A 46 14.28 1.71 -0.39
CA GLU A 46 14.85 2.10 0.90
C GLU A 46 13.79 2.36 1.99
N GLU A 47 12.56 2.69 1.61
CA GLU A 47 11.46 2.99 2.52
C GLU A 47 10.68 1.74 2.93
N ILE A 48 10.74 0.65 2.16
CA ILE A 48 9.91 -0.54 2.37
C ILE A 48 10.03 -1.12 3.79
N ARG A 49 11.26 -1.25 4.30
CA ARG A 49 11.47 -1.82 5.65
C ARG A 49 10.86 -0.95 6.74
N HIS A 50 11.00 0.37 6.61
CA HIS A 50 10.45 1.34 7.56
C HIS A 50 8.92 1.36 7.50
N LEU A 51 8.36 1.32 6.29
CA LEU A 51 6.91 1.25 6.09
C LEU A 51 6.31 -0.01 6.70
N VAL A 52 6.94 -1.18 6.52
CA VAL A 52 6.47 -2.43 7.12
C VAL A 52 6.44 -2.34 8.65
N ALA A 53 7.46 -1.76 9.27
CA ALA A 53 7.49 -1.56 10.72
C ALA A 53 6.35 -0.65 11.19
N ALA A 54 6.15 0.49 10.52
CA ALA A 54 5.08 1.44 10.87
C ALA A 54 3.67 0.83 10.70
N LEU A 55 3.46 0.02 9.64
CA LEU A 55 2.19 -0.68 9.43
C LEU A 55 1.92 -1.73 10.52
N ALA A 56 2.94 -2.44 10.98
CA ALA A 56 2.80 -3.40 12.08
C ALA A 56 2.42 -2.71 13.40
N GLU A 57 3.04 -1.54 13.69
CA GLU A 57 2.69 -0.73 14.86
C GLU A 57 1.23 -0.23 14.78
N ALA A 58 0.83 0.31 13.62
CA ALA A 58 -0.55 0.76 13.39
C ALA A 58 -1.58 -0.38 13.58
N ALA A 59 -1.25 -1.59 13.11
CA ALA A 59 -2.11 -2.76 13.32
C ALA A 59 -2.28 -3.11 14.80
N GLY A 60 -1.22 -2.99 15.60
CA GLY A 60 -1.27 -3.17 17.05
C GLY A 60 -2.21 -2.17 17.73
N VAL A 61 -2.10 -0.88 17.37
CA VAL A 61 -2.97 0.18 17.90
C VAL A 61 -4.44 -0.07 17.56
N LEU A 62 -4.74 -0.52 16.35
CA LEU A 62 -6.12 -0.83 15.94
C LEU A 62 -6.70 -2.04 16.67
N ALA A 63 -5.91 -3.10 16.86
CA ALA A 63 -6.34 -4.29 17.60
C ALA A 63 -6.68 -3.96 19.07
N GLU A 64 -5.90 -3.09 19.72
CA GLU A 64 -6.21 -2.63 21.07
C GLU A 64 -7.53 -1.84 21.14
N TYR A 65 -7.79 -1.01 20.14
CA TYR A 65 -9.03 -0.23 20.07
C TYR A 65 -10.25 -1.15 19.92
N GLU A 66 -10.17 -2.15 19.04
CA GLU A 66 -11.24 -3.13 18.83
C GLU A 66 -11.52 -3.97 20.08
N ALA A 67 -10.49 -4.36 20.84
CA ALA A 67 -10.65 -5.13 22.07
C ALA A 67 -11.34 -4.35 23.22
N ARG A 68 -11.38 -3.02 23.13
CA ARG A 68 -12.04 -2.13 24.12
C ARG A 68 -13.47 -1.77 23.76
N ARG A 69 -13.93 -2.12 22.56
CA ARG A 69 -15.28 -1.82 22.04
C ARG A 69 -16.24 -2.98 22.30
#